data_AF-A0A967VTW8-F1
#
_entry.id   AF-A0A967VTW8-F1
#
_cell.length_a   1.000
_cell.length_b   1.000
_cell.length_c   1.000
_cell.angle_alpha   90.00
_cell.angle_beta   90.00
_cell.angle_gamma   90.00
#
_symmetry.space_group_name_H-M   'P 1'
#
loop_
_entity.id
_entity.type
_entity.pdbx_description
1 polymer ?
#
loop_
_entity_poly.entity_id
_entity_poly.type
_entity_poly.pdbx_seq_one_letter_code
_entity_poly.pdbx_strand_id
1 'polypeptide(L)' 'VAKVHYPGLSSHPDHDLASELFDGFGGMVGMVVKGGDEAALRVMERFELIRVAPSLGGVESLASMPRYTSHAR' A
#
# COMPACT_ATOMS: atom_id res chain seq x y z
N VAL A 1 -1.25 -10.72 -6.82
CA VAL A 1 -2.02 -9.60 -6.23
C VAL A 1 -3.50 -9.87 -6.37
N ALA A 2 -4.30 -9.67 -5.31
CA ALA A 2 -5.75 -9.85 -5.30
C ALA A 2 -6.49 -8.53 -5.58
N LYS A 3 -6.01 -7.45 -4.97
CA LYS A 3 -6.56 -6.09 -5.11
C LYS A 3 -5.46 -5.06 -4.92
N VAL A 4 -5.59 -3.91 -5.58
CA VAL A 4 -4.77 -2.72 -5.37
C VAL A 4 -5.68 -1.57 -4.99
N HIS A 5 -5.27 -0.79 -4.00
CA HIS A 5 -5.92 0.43 -3.55
C HIS A 5 -4.97 1.60 -3.87
N TYR A 6 -5.25 2.28 -4.97
CA TYR A 6 -4.51 3.47 -5.39
C TYR A 6 -5.44 4.40 -6.18
N PRO A 7 -5.65 5.66 -5.75
CA PRO A 7 -6.59 6.57 -6.40
C PRO A 7 -6.27 6.88 -7.87
N GLY A 8 -5.02 6.71 -8.29
CA GLY A 8 -4.61 6.91 -9.68
C GLY A 8 -4.98 5.78 -10.65
N LEU A 9 -5.56 4.68 -10.17
CA LEU A 9 -6.06 3.62 -11.05
C LEU A 9 -7.50 3.91 -11.45
N SER A 10 -7.83 3.78 -12.73
CA SER A 10 -9.21 3.90 -13.23
C SER A 10 -10.19 2.87 -12.64
N SER A 11 -9.67 1.80 -12.03
CA SER A 11 -10.46 0.82 -11.29
C SER A 11 -10.74 1.21 -9.83
N HIS A 12 -10.18 2.31 -9.34
CA HIS A 12 -10.47 2.82 -8.00
C HIS A 12 -11.84 3.53 -8.00
N PRO A 13 -12.73 3.24 -7.03
CA PRO A 13 -14.08 3.82 -7.01
C PRO A 13 -14.08 5.35 -6.98
N ASP A 14 -13.07 5.95 -6.34
CA ASP A 14 -12.94 7.40 -6.21
C ASP A 14 -11.94 8.02 -7.20
N HIS A 15 -11.61 7.34 -8.30
CA HIS A 15 -10.60 7.82 -9.27
C HIS A 15 -10.96 9.18 -9.87
N ASP A 16 -12.21 9.34 -10.33
CA ASP A 16 -12.67 10.57 -10.98
C ASP A 16 -12.63 11.74 -9.98
N LEU A 17 -13.10 11.51 -8.76
CA LEU A 17 -13.05 12.50 -7.69
C LEU A 17 -11.60 12.87 -7.31
N ALA A 18 -10.71 11.88 -7.20
CA ALA A 18 -9.30 12.13 -6.91
C ALA A 18 -8.62 12.94 -8.02
N SER A 19 -9.02 12.75 -9.28
CA SER A 19 -8.51 13.49 -10.43
C SER A 19 -9.01 14.92 -10.49
N GLU A 20 -10.19 15.19 -9.94
CA GLU A 20 -10.73 16.55 -9.81
C GLU A 20 -10.09 17.31 -8.64
N LEU A 21 -9.87 16.64 -7.51
CA LEU A 21 -9.45 17.30 -6.27
C LEU A 21 -7.93 17.44 -6.08
N PHE A 22 -7.11 16.62 -6.76
CA PHE A 22 -5.68 16.55 -6.51
C PHE A 22 -4.84 16.74 -7.78
N ASP A 23 -3.69 17.41 -7.65
CA ASP A 23 -2.69 17.58 -8.71
C ASP A 23 -1.88 16.29 -9.00
N GLY A 24 -2.20 15.20 -8.28
CA GLY A 24 -1.59 13.89 -8.39
C GLY A 24 -2.15 12.93 -7.33
N PHE A 25 -1.79 11.65 -7.41
CA PHE A 25 -2.44 10.60 -6.59
C PHE A 25 -1.63 10.15 -5.36
N GLY A 26 -0.52 10.84 -5.07
CA GLY A 26 0.37 10.53 -3.95
C GLY A 26 1.23 9.28 -4.15
N GLY A 27 2.12 9.00 -3.18
CA GLY A 27 3.02 7.84 -3.21
C GLY A 27 2.49 6.60 -2.49
N MET A 28 1.27 6.65 -1.93
CA MET A 28 0.72 5.60 -1.09
C MET A 28 -0.02 4.56 -1.94
N VAL A 29 0.41 3.29 -1.86
CA VAL A 29 -0.24 2.17 -2.54
C VAL A 29 -0.59 1.09 -1.54
N GLY A 30 -1.88 0.74 -1.45
CA GLY A 30 -2.36 -0.40 -0.69
C GLY A 30 -2.49 -1.64 -1.58
N MET A 31 -2.11 -2.82 -1.09
CA MET A 31 -2.26 -4.07 -1.85
C MET A 31 -2.78 -5.19 -0.96
N VAL A 32 -3.66 -6.01 -1.54
CA VAL A 32 -4.11 -7.27 -0.93
C VAL A 32 -3.38 -8.41 -1.63
N VAL A 33 -2.59 -9.17 -0.88
CA VAL A 33 -1.85 -10.33 -1.38
C VAL A 33 -2.80 -11.53 -1.44
N LYS A 34 -2.79 -12.27 -2.56
CA LYS A 34 -3.54 -13.54 -2.67
C LYS A 34 -2.89 -14.55 -1.71
N GLY A 35 -3.70 -15.21 -0.87
CA GLY A 35 -3.21 -16.18 0.11
C GLY A 35 -3.11 -15.66 1.55
N GLY A 36 -3.65 -14.47 1.84
CA GLY A 36 -3.81 -13.97 3.21
C GLY A 36 -2.49 -13.52 3.86
N ASP A 37 -2.51 -13.43 5.19
CA ASP A 37 -1.44 -12.82 6.00
C ASP A 37 -0.09 -13.54 5.81
N GLU A 38 -0.09 -14.87 5.83
CA GLU A 38 1.12 -15.67 5.61
C GLU A 38 1.79 -15.39 4.25
N ALA A 39 0.98 -15.21 3.20
CA ALA A 39 1.51 -14.86 1.89
C ALA A 39 2.03 -13.43 1.87
N ALA A 40 1.35 -12.50 2.55
CA ALA A 40 1.80 -11.11 2.66
C ALA A 40 3.12 -10.98 3.44
N LEU A 41 3.27 -11.71 4.55
CA LEU A 41 4.51 -11.77 5.33
C LEU A 41 5.68 -12.27 4.47
N ARG A 42 5.49 -13.39 3.74
CA ARG A 42 6.52 -13.92 2.82
C ARG A 42 6.90 -12.94 1.71
N VAL A 43 5.99 -12.08 1.27
CA VAL A 43 6.30 -11.01 0.31
C VAL A 43 7.18 -9.95 0.97
N MET A 44 6.83 -9.51 2.18
CA MET A 44 7.61 -8.50 2.91
C MET A 44 9.02 -8.96 3.25
N GLU A 45 9.19 -10.24 3.61
CA GLU A 45 10.50 -10.85 3.89
C GLU A 45 11.43 -10.89 2.66
N ARG A 46 10.87 -10.81 1.44
CA ARG A 46 11.62 -10.87 0.19
C ARG A 46 11.99 -9.49 -0.37
N PHE A 47 11.64 -8.41 0.32
CA PHE A 47 12.06 -7.08 -0.12
C PHE A 47 13.55 -6.85 0.15
N GLU A 48 14.28 -6.46 -0.90
CA GLU A 48 15.70 -6.09 -0.79
C GLU A 48 15.90 -4.56 -0.70
N LEU A 49 15.06 -3.80 -1.40
CA LEU A 49 15.09 -2.33 -1.42
C LEU A 49 14.07 -1.69 -0.48
N ILE A 50 12.88 -2.27 -0.37
CA ILE A 50 11.79 -1.72 0.44
C ILE A 50 12.00 -2.11 1.89
N ARG A 51 12.02 -1.14 2.80
CA ARG A 51 12.19 -1.40 4.23
C ARG A 51 10.85 -1.60 4.92
N VAL A 52 10.79 -2.55 5.86
CA VAL A 52 9.59 -2.77 6.67
C VAL A 52 9.61 -1.81 7.86
N ALA A 53 8.70 -0.84 7.88
CA ALA A 53 8.60 0.15 8.96
C ALA A 53 7.17 0.71 9.05
N PRO A 54 6.70 1.11 10.26
CA PRO A 54 5.36 1.65 10.44
C PRO A 54 5.19 3.10 9.94
N SER A 55 6.29 3.81 9.68
CA SER A 55 6.31 5.20 9.19
C SER A 55 6.11 5.28 7.68
N LEU A 56 5.75 6.47 7.17
CA LEU A 56 5.38 6.73 5.78
C LEU A 56 5.86 8.13 5.35
N GLY A 57 5.99 8.37 4.04
CA GLY A 57 6.19 9.72 3.48
C GLY A 57 7.64 10.23 3.40
N GLY A 58 8.61 9.39 3.74
CA GLY A 58 10.03 9.66 3.49
C GLY A 58 10.42 9.52 2.02
N VAL A 59 11.71 9.74 1.72
CA VAL A 59 12.27 9.50 0.38
C VAL A 59 12.50 8.02 0.10
N GLU A 60 12.57 7.22 1.16
CA GLU A 60 12.76 5.78 1.12
C GLU A 60 11.46 5.04 0.81
N SER A 61 11.57 3.92 0.10
CA SER A 61 10.44 3.00 -0.05
C SER A 61 10.23 2.20 1.23
N LEU A 62 9.06 2.37 1.83
CA LEU A 62 8.65 1.66 3.05
C LEU A 62 7.42 0.78 2.79
N ALA A 63 7.34 -0.34 3.50
CA ALA A 63 6.15 -1.20 3.54
C ALA A 63 5.74 -1.51 4.98
N SER A 64 4.44 -1.62 5.22
CA SER A 64 3.89 -2.06 6.50
C SER A 64 2.68 -2.96 6.29
N MET A 65 2.41 -3.82 7.27
CA MET A 65 1.13 -4.51 7.41
C MET A 65 0.34 -3.82 8.52
N PRO A 66 -0.67 -2.98 8.19
CA PRO A 66 -1.39 -2.20 9.19
C PRO A 66 -1.95 -3.04 10.33
N ARG A 67 -2.48 -4.24 10.03
CA ARG A 67 -3.02 -5.19 11.00
C ARG A 67 -2.05 -5.56 12.13
N TYR A 68 -0.75 -5.62 11.84
CA TYR A 68 0.30 -5.99 12.79
C TYR A 68 1.13 -4.80 13.29
N THR A 69 0.84 -3.59 12.79
CA THR A 69 1.61 -2.39 13.11
C THR A 69 0.68 -1.29 13.63
N SER A 70 0.37 -0.27 12.84
CA SER A 70 -0.37 0.92 13.26
C SER A 70 -1.83 0.65 13.67
N HIS A 71 -2.41 -0.45 13.22
CA HIS A 71 -3.79 -0.85 13.50
C HIS A 71 -3.86 -2.19 14.23
N ALA A 72 -2.81 -2.54 14.98
CA ALA A 72 -2.84 -3.66 15.91
C ALA A 72 -3.88 -3.38 17.00
N ARG A 73 -5.11 -3.81 16.74
CA ARG A 73 -6.19 -3.97 17.71
C ARG A 73 -6.38 -5.45 18.04
#